data_AF-A0A846AUB3-F1
#
_entry.id   AF-A0A846AUB3-F1
#
_cell.length_a   1.000
_cell.length_b   1.000
_cell.length_c   1.000
_cell.angle_alpha   90.00
_cell.angle_beta   90.00
_cell.angle_gamma   90.00
#
_symmetry.space_group_name_H-M   'P 1'
#
loop_
_entity.id
_entity.type
_entity.pdbx_description
1 polymer ?
#
loop_
_entity_poly.entity_id
_entity_poly.type
_entity_poly.pdbx_seq_one_letter_code
_entity_poly.pdbx_strand_id
1 'polypeptide(L)'
;MYTKKWVLETTRYFCDLGFFEGYSNLPDEELFEIMTFLERQLYSYRNNDGLPGLDYYSNLTPEQLIEISCQTPIVPIMQRYGFDEAEDWQIIELDGKRVICADAEFLYFEKWPPYKFEDFVKLLEKLSKISRGKFITSEIVESGEQQISFKLNKIHCRLIPNGAPDDPLILACDVNPALLETGYQFEQLRIHHHILLMLLSEDEKQKLMQDRGWEFSPDYSMFDPNWWGAAIMPPWLPSTLEERKNRQLHSIELRPIE
;
A
#
# COMPACT_ATOMS: atom_id res chain seq x y z
N MET A 1 5.10 -13.74 -13.87
CA MET A 1 6.50 -14.22 -14.07
C MET A 1 7.03 -13.65 -15.37
N TYR A 2 7.97 -12.71 -15.29
CA TYR A 2 8.59 -12.12 -16.47
C TYR A 2 9.43 -13.17 -17.21
N THR A 3 9.36 -13.17 -18.53
CA THR A 3 10.25 -14.02 -19.33
C THR A 3 11.66 -13.43 -19.32
N LYS A 4 12.69 -14.29 -19.37
CA LYS A 4 14.09 -13.84 -19.52
C LYS A 4 14.25 -12.82 -20.65
N LYS A 5 13.52 -13.03 -21.75
CA LYS A 5 13.46 -12.12 -22.89
C LYS A 5 12.95 -10.73 -22.49
N TRP A 6 11.83 -10.65 -21.76
CA TRP A 6 11.27 -9.37 -21.31
C TRP A 6 12.22 -8.61 -20.39
N VAL A 7 12.87 -9.31 -19.44
CA VAL A 7 13.85 -8.70 -18.53
C VAL A 7 15.00 -8.10 -19.34
N LEU A 8 15.54 -8.85 -20.29
CA LEU A 8 16.63 -8.38 -21.15
C LEU A 8 16.23 -7.20 -22.03
N GLU A 9 15.08 -7.27 -22.72
CA GLU A 9 14.59 -6.18 -23.57
C GLU A 9 14.37 -4.89 -22.76
N THR A 10 13.81 -5.02 -21.57
CA THR A 10 13.56 -3.90 -20.65
C THR A 10 14.87 -3.32 -20.13
N THR A 11 15.80 -4.16 -19.65
CA THR A 11 17.09 -3.69 -19.15
C THR A 11 17.91 -3.01 -20.26
N ARG A 12 17.90 -3.56 -21.49
CA ARG A 12 18.59 -2.94 -22.64
C ARG A 12 17.99 -1.59 -23.01
N TYR A 13 16.65 -1.49 -23.00
CA TYR A 13 15.97 -0.22 -23.20
C TYR A 13 16.42 0.83 -22.16
N PHE A 14 16.57 0.46 -20.89
CA PHE A 14 17.08 1.36 -19.87
C PHE A 14 18.57 1.71 -20.04
N CYS A 15 19.40 0.75 -20.49
CA CYS A 15 20.77 1.00 -20.90
C CYS A 15 20.86 2.07 -22.00
N ASP A 16 19.99 1.99 -23.01
CA ASP A 16 19.96 2.93 -24.13
C ASP A 16 19.52 4.35 -23.71
N LEU A 17 18.78 4.46 -22.60
CA LEU A 17 18.37 5.74 -22.00
C LEU A 17 19.43 6.35 -21.06
N GLY A 18 20.59 5.71 -20.88
CA GLY A 18 21.65 6.16 -19.97
C GLY A 18 21.45 5.74 -18.51
N PHE A 19 20.48 4.87 -18.23
CA PHE A 19 20.44 4.15 -16.95
C PHE A 19 21.36 2.94 -17.06
N PHE A 20 21.94 2.45 -15.96
CA PHE A 20 22.75 1.22 -16.00
C PHE A 20 23.94 1.25 -17.00
N GLU A 21 24.51 2.43 -17.29
CA GLU A 21 25.57 2.59 -18.32
C GLU A 21 26.76 1.63 -18.12
N GLY A 22 27.12 1.33 -16.87
CA GLY A 22 28.16 0.37 -16.52
C GLY A 22 27.88 -1.08 -16.94
N TYR A 23 26.64 -1.40 -17.28
CA TYR A 23 26.19 -2.73 -17.71
C TYR A 23 25.84 -2.79 -19.21
N SER A 24 25.92 -1.66 -19.92
CA SER A 24 25.51 -1.53 -21.33
C SER A 24 26.23 -2.48 -22.30
N ASN A 25 27.48 -2.84 -21.99
CA ASN A 25 28.33 -3.69 -22.83
C ASN A 25 28.38 -5.16 -22.40
N LEU A 26 27.66 -5.54 -21.35
CA LEU A 26 27.66 -6.92 -20.88
C LEU A 26 26.92 -7.82 -21.87
N PRO A 27 27.30 -9.10 -22.00
CA PRO A 27 26.47 -10.11 -22.67
C PRO A 27 25.11 -10.26 -21.99
N ASP A 28 24.08 -10.69 -22.74
CA ASP A 28 22.73 -10.89 -22.20
C ASP A 28 22.71 -11.86 -21.01
N GLU A 29 23.48 -12.93 -21.05
CA GLU A 29 23.62 -13.87 -19.94
C GLU A 29 24.10 -13.18 -18.65
N GLU A 30 25.17 -12.39 -18.71
CA GLU A 30 25.72 -11.69 -17.55
C GLU A 30 24.79 -10.57 -17.08
N LEU A 31 24.16 -9.85 -18.02
CA LEU A 31 23.18 -8.81 -17.71
C LEU A 31 21.97 -9.40 -16.98
N PHE A 32 21.47 -10.55 -17.42
CA PHE A 32 20.36 -11.24 -16.78
C PHE A 32 20.72 -11.72 -15.38
N GLU A 33 21.93 -12.27 -15.19
CA GLU A 33 22.42 -12.70 -13.87
C GLU A 33 22.51 -11.52 -12.89
N ILE A 34 23.05 -10.37 -13.33
CA ILE A 34 23.13 -9.17 -12.51
C ILE A 34 21.74 -8.62 -12.17
N MET A 35 20.83 -8.55 -13.15
CA MET A 35 19.46 -8.06 -12.89
C MET A 35 18.71 -8.98 -11.93
N THR A 36 18.86 -10.30 -12.08
CA THR A 36 18.30 -11.30 -11.16
C THR A 36 18.92 -11.17 -9.76
N PHE A 37 20.22 -10.92 -9.69
CA PHE A 37 20.91 -10.67 -8.42
C PHE A 37 20.39 -9.40 -7.74
N LEU A 38 20.28 -8.28 -8.47
CA LEU A 38 19.76 -7.02 -7.94
C LEU A 38 18.30 -7.15 -7.49
N GLU A 39 17.47 -7.84 -8.26
CA GLU A 39 16.09 -8.17 -7.88
C GLU A 39 16.06 -8.95 -6.55
N ARG A 40 16.91 -9.97 -6.41
CA ARG A 40 17.04 -10.75 -5.17
C ARG A 40 17.54 -9.91 -4.00
N GLN A 41 18.50 -9.00 -4.23
CA GLN A 41 18.99 -8.09 -3.20
C GLN A 41 17.88 -7.15 -2.73
N LEU A 42 17.15 -6.53 -3.68
CA LEU A 42 15.99 -5.70 -3.38
C LEU A 42 14.89 -6.47 -2.65
N TYR A 43 14.69 -7.74 -3.01
CA TYR A 43 13.73 -8.62 -2.34
C TYR A 43 14.18 -9.02 -0.93
N SER A 44 15.46 -9.29 -0.71
CA SER A 44 16.01 -9.58 0.63
C SER A 44 16.01 -8.36 1.54
N TYR A 45 16.23 -7.17 0.99
CA TYR A 45 16.13 -5.91 1.71
C TYR A 45 14.69 -5.65 2.18
N ARG A 46 13.71 -6.03 1.37
CA ARG A 46 12.28 -5.84 1.63
C ARG A 46 11.66 -6.81 2.65
N ASN A 47 12.27 -7.96 2.91
CA ASN A 47 11.68 -9.01 3.75
C ASN A 47 12.40 -9.22 5.09
N ASN A 48 13.36 -8.37 5.45
CA ASN A 48 14.14 -8.50 6.69
C ASN A 48 13.50 -7.78 7.89
N ASP A 49 12.33 -8.27 8.31
CA ASP A 49 11.76 -8.03 9.66
C ASP A 49 12.15 -9.15 10.65
N GLY A 50 13.28 -9.86 10.47
CA GLY A 50 13.69 -10.84 11.50
C GLY A 50 14.79 -11.87 11.21
N LEU A 51 15.61 -11.75 10.17
CA LEU A 51 16.79 -12.62 10.00
C LEU A 51 18.09 -11.89 10.40
N PRO A 52 19.13 -12.62 10.86
CA PRO A 52 20.33 -12.03 11.44
C PRO A 52 20.98 -11.02 10.49
N GLY A 53 21.41 -9.89 11.06
CA GLY A 53 21.75 -8.65 10.37
C GLY A 53 22.74 -8.78 9.20
N LEU A 54 22.74 -7.74 8.37
CA LEU A 54 23.52 -7.54 7.15
C LEU A 54 24.99 -8.01 7.19
N ASP A 55 25.60 -8.08 8.37
CA ASP A 55 26.96 -8.56 8.60
C ASP A 55 27.20 -10.04 8.22
N TYR A 56 26.13 -10.85 8.15
CA TYR A 56 26.26 -12.25 7.73
C TYR A 56 26.52 -12.38 6.23
N TYR A 57 25.87 -11.55 5.40
CA TYR A 57 25.94 -11.65 3.94
C TYR A 57 27.08 -10.83 3.34
N SER A 58 27.59 -9.82 4.04
CA SER A 58 28.70 -8.98 3.59
C SER A 58 30.04 -9.71 3.48
N ASN A 59 30.17 -10.88 4.12
CA ASN A 59 31.38 -11.70 4.10
C ASN A 59 31.31 -12.91 3.16
N LEU A 60 30.20 -13.08 2.44
CA LEU A 60 30.03 -14.21 1.52
C LEU A 60 30.57 -13.87 0.13
N THR A 61 31.25 -14.84 -0.48
CA THR A 61 31.65 -14.70 -1.90
C THR A 61 30.43 -14.82 -2.82
N PRO A 62 30.49 -14.29 -4.04
CA PRO A 62 29.43 -14.45 -5.03
C PRO A 62 28.98 -15.91 -5.22
N GLU A 63 29.92 -16.86 -5.19
CA GLU A 63 29.64 -18.30 -5.34
C GLU A 63 28.88 -18.88 -4.15
N GLN A 64 29.19 -18.43 -2.93
CA GLN A 64 28.47 -18.84 -1.72
C GLN A 64 27.05 -18.28 -1.69
N LEU A 65 26.85 -17.05 -2.16
CA LEU A 65 25.53 -16.46 -2.34
C LEU A 65 24.71 -17.23 -3.39
N ILE A 66 25.35 -17.66 -4.49
CA ILE A 66 24.73 -18.50 -5.51
C ILE A 66 24.33 -19.85 -4.93
N GLU A 67 25.22 -20.53 -4.20
CA GLU A 67 24.95 -21.84 -3.59
C GLU A 67 23.80 -21.81 -2.57
N ILE A 68 23.77 -20.80 -1.69
CA ILE A 68 22.66 -20.57 -0.74
C ILE A 68 21.35 -20.32 -1.51
N SER A 69 21.40 -19.54 -2.59
CA SER A 69 20.22 -19.26 -3.41
C SER A 69 19.69 -20.47 -4.18
N CYS A 70 20.57 -21.43 -4.53
CA CYS A 70 20.20 -22.66 -5.21
C CYS A 70 19.68 -23.75 -4.24
N GLN A 71 20.05 -23.69 -2.96
CA GLN A 71 19.58 -24.63 -1.93
C GLN A 71 18.29 -24.20 -1.26
N THR A 72 17.89 -22.94 -1.42
CA THR A 72 16.60 -22.43 -0.93
C THR A 72 15.57 -22.56 -2.04
N PRO A 73 14.59 -23.49 -1.97
CA PRO A 73 13.50 -23.48 -2.93
C PRO A 73 12.70 -22.19 -2.69
N ILE A 74 12.91 -21.18 -3.54
CA ILE A 74 12.13 -19.92 -3.54
C ILE A 74 10.71 -20.16 -4.12
N VAL A 75 10.51 -21.31 -4.75
CA VAL A 75 9.29 -21.69 -5.47
C VAL A 75 8.01 -21.81 -4.60
N PRO A 76 8.00 -22.09 -3.28
CA PRO A 76 6.75 -22.15 -2.52
C PRO A 76 6.30 -20.83 -1.90
N ILE A 77 7.03 -19.72 -2.00
CA ILE A 77 6.56 -18.44 -1.43
C ILE A 77 5.67 -17.69 -2.41
N MET A 78 6.02 -17.68 -3.71
CA MET A 78 5.17 -17.05 -4.74
C MET A 78 3.87 -17.83 -5.00
N GLN A 79 3.85 -19.15 -4.82
CA GLN A 79 2.60 -19.94 -4.84
C GLN A 79 1.78 -19.81 -3.55
N ARG A 80 2.32 -19.16 -2.51
CA ARG A 80 1.61 -19.00 -1.22
C ARG A 80 0.63 -17.84 -1.22
N TYR A 81 0.86 -16.85 -2.08
CA TYR A 81 -0.02 -15.71 -2.30
C TYR A 81 -0.70 -15.95 -3.64
N GLY A 82 -1.99 -16.27 -3.65
CA GLY A 82 -2.77 -16.64 -4.84
C GLY A 82 -2.97 -15.53 -5.88
N PHE A 83 -2.07 -14.56 -5.94
CA PHE A 83 -2.13 -13.42 -6.84
C PHE A 83 -1.62 -13.81 -8.23
N ASP A 84 -2.52 -13.93 -9.20
CA ASP A 84 -2.18 -14.06 -10.61
C ASP A 84 -2.04 -12.66 -11.21
N GLU A 85 -0.79 -12.22 -11.40
CA GLU A 85 -0.47 -10.87 -11.89
C GLU A 85 -1.28 -10.48 -13.14
N ALA A 86 -1.50 -11.39 -14.09
CA ALA A 86 -2.24 -11.04 -15.31
C ALA A 86 -3.75 -10.95 -15.07
N GLU A 87 -4.33 -11.94 -14.39
CA GLU A 87 -5.78 -11.98 -14.14
C GLU A 87 -6.22 -10.93 -13.12
N ASP A 88 -5.47 -10.78 -12.03
CA ASP A 88 -5.86 -9.90 -10.93
C ASP A 88 -5.63 -8.42 -11.30
N TRP A 89 -4.58 -8.08 -12.05
CA TRP A 89 -4.47 -6.73 -12.61
C TRP A 89 -5.59 -6.43 -13.59
N GLN A 90 -5.99 -7.40 -14.42
CA GLN A 90 -7.13 -7.21 -15.31
C GLN A 90 -8.41 -6.98 -14.50
N ILE A 91 -8.63 -7.68 -13.39
CA ILE A 91 -9.77 -7.43 -12.49
C ILE A 91 -9.68 -6.03 -11.89
N ILE A 92 -8.50 -5.62 -11.39
CA ILE A 92 -8.27 -4.29 -10.81
C ILE A 92 -8.51 -3.18 -11.86
N GLU A 93 -8.05 -3.36 -13.09
CA GLU A 93 -8.22 -2.41 -14.19
C GLU A 93 -9.68 -2.34 -14.68
N LEU A 94 -10.33 -3.50 -14.86
CA LEU A 94 -11.75 -3.58 -15.18
C LEU A 94 -12.60 -2.94 -14.09
N ASP A 95 -12.14 -3.08 -12.85
CA ASP A 95 -12.71 -2.45 -11.68
C ASP A 95 -12.09 -1.09 -11.37
N GLY A 96 -11.37 -0.46 -12.32
CA GLY A 96 -10.65 0.81 -12.18
C GLY A 96 -11.53 2.01 -11.80
N LYS A 97 -12.84 1.78 -11.63
CA LYS A 97 -13.77 2.67 -10.93
C LYS A 97 -13.71 2.52 -9.40
N ARG A 98 -12.90 1.64 -8.83
CA ARG A 98 -12.94 1.23 -7.41
C ARG A 98 -11.60 1.23 -6.71
N VAL A 99 -10.53 1.53 -7.44
CA VAL A 99 -9.16 1.43 -6.93
C VAL A 99 -8.45 2.77 -7.09
N ILE A 100 -7.85 3.23 -5.99
CA ILE A 100 -6.83 4.27 -6.03
C ILE A 100 -5.50 3.56 -5.83
N CYS A 101 -4.62 3.64 -6.82
CA CYS A 101 -3.22 3.26 -6.62
C CYS A 101 -2.57 4.39 -5.80
N ALA A 102 -2.12 4.08 -4.59
CA ALA A 102 -1.17 4.95 -3.91
C ALA A 102 0.17 4.76 -4.63
N ASP A 103 0.74 5.85 -5.14
CA ASP A 103 2.08 5.80 -5.69
C ASP A 103 3.05 5.42 -4.57
N ALA A 104 3.87 4.39 -4.79
CA ALA A 104 4.88 4.00 -3.81
C ALA A 104 5.82 5.17 -3.51
N GLU A 105 6.09 6.04 -4.50
CA GLU A 105 6.90 7.23 -4.29
C GLU A 105 6.36 8.10 -3.15
N PHE A 106 5.03 8.22 -3.03
CA PHE A 106 4.38 9.01 -2.00
C PHE A 106 4.68 8.51 -0.57
N LEU A 107 4.80 7.19 -0.40
CA LEU A 107 5.04 6.55 0.89
C LEU A 107 6.51 6.56 1.31
N TYR A 108 7.43 6.81 0.37
CA TYR A 108 8.87 6.75 0.60
C TYR A 108 9.58 8.11 0.44
N PHE A 109 8.86 9.23 0.28
CA PHE A 109 9.49 10.54 0.29
C PHE A 109 10.12 10.86 1.66
N GLU A 110 11.38 11.28 1.64
CA GLU A 110 12.06 11.81 2.85
C GLU A 110 11.39 13.09 3.38
N LYS A 111 10.64 13.82 2.54
CA LYS A 111 9.89 15.02 2.90
C LYS A 111 8.55 15.08 2.16
N TRP A 112 7.47 15.13 2.92
CA TRP A 112 6.12 15.33 2.43
C TRP A 112 5.98 16.71 1.76
N PRO A 113 5.23 16.81 0.64
CA PRO A 113 4.89 18.11 0.07
C PRO A 113 4.11 18.96 1.09
N PRO A 114 4.23 20.30 1.02
CA PRO A 114 3.41 21.15 1.87
C PRO A 114 1.93 20.94 1.54
N TYR A 115 1.10 20.83 2.58
CA TYR A 115 -0.34 20.70 2.44
C TYR A 115 -0.94 21.83 1.57
N LYS A 116 -1.85 21.42 0.69
CA LYS A 116 -2.72 22.31 -0.09
C LYS A 116 -4.16 21.80 0.01
N PHE A 117 -5.06 22.68 0.42
CA PHE A 117 -6.47 22.36 0.56
C PHE A 117 -7.08 21.82 -0.75
N GLU A 118 -6.67 22.34 -1.90
CA GLU A 118 -7.17 21.89 -3.19
C GLU A 118 -6.82 20.42 -3.50
N ASP A 119 -5.65 19.95 -3.06
CA ASP A 119 -5.22 18.58 -3.29
C ASP A 119 -5.99 17.61 -2.40
N PHE A 120 -6.33 18.03 -1.17
CA PHE A 120 -7.25 17.31 -0.31
C PHE A 120 -8.66 17.21 -0.90
N VAL A 121 -9.21 18.30 -1.43
CA VAL A 121 -10.53 18.30 -2.09
C VAL A 121 -10.54 17.30 -3.25
N LYS A 122 -9.52 17.32 -4.10
CA LYS A 122 -9.37 16.34 -5.20
C LYS A 122 -9.30 14.91 -4.69
N LEU A 123 -8.64 14.68 -3.55
CA LEU A 123 -8.54 13.35 -2.96
C LEU A 123 -9.90 12.86 -2.44
N LEU A 124 -10.66 13.70 -1.75
CA LEU A 124 -12.05 13.39 -1.35
C LEU A 124 -12.93 13.09 -2.57
N GLU A 125 -12.78 13.83 -3.66
CA GLU A 125 -13.48 13.57 -4.93
C GLU A 125 -13.09 12.22 -5.54
N LYS A 126 -11.82 11.84 -5.49
CA LYS A 126 -11.34 10.51 -5.93
C LYS A 126 -11.96 9.40 -5.07
N LEU A 127 -11.93 9.55 -3.75
CA LEU A 127 -12.56 8.59 -2.83
C LEU A 127 -14.07 8.47 -3.09
N SER A 128 -14.74 9.60 -3.30
CA SER A 128 -16.16 9.64 -3.65
C SER A 128 -16.44 8.90 -4.94
N LYS A 129 -15.64 9.12 -5.97
CA LYS A 129 -15.75 8.43 -7.26
C LYS A 129 -15.61 6.92 -7.11
N ILE A 130 -14.67 6.44 -6.28
CA ILE A 130 -14.46 5.00 -6.09
C ILE A 130 -15.47 4.33 -5.13
N SER A 131 -16.28 5.13 -4.44
CA SER A 131 -17.16 4.64 -3.38
C SER A 131 -18.51 4.07 -3.83
N ARG A 132 -18.82 4.10 -5.13
CA ARG A 132 -20.14 3.71 -5.67
C ARG A 132 -21.32 4.47 -5.03
N GLY A 133 -21.10 5.73 -4.65
CA GLY A 133 -22.10 6.57 -3.99
C GLY A 133 -22.31 6.26 -2.50
N LYS A 134 -21.44 5.42 -1.89
CA LYS A 134 -21.43 5.21 -0.43
C LYS A 134 -20.71 6.32 0.30
N PHE A 135 -19.77 6.99 -0.37
CA PHE A 135 -19.05 8.14 0.13
C PHE A 135 -19.38 9.35 -0.75
N ILE A 136 -20.38 10.15 -0.37
CA ILE A 136 -20.72 11.38 -1.08
C ILE A 136 -20.39 12.58 -0.18
N THR A 137 -19.38 13.33 -0.59
CA THR A 137 -18.94 14.54 0.11
C THR A 137 -19.59 15.78 -0.48
N SER A 138 -19.90 16.74 0.38
CA SER A 138 -20.41 18.07 0.01
C SER A 138 -20.00 19.10 1.06
N GLU A 139 -20.10 20.39 0.72
CA GLU A 139 -19.83 21.49 1.67
C GLU A 139 -18.43 21.38 2.32
N ILE A 140 -17.42 21.06 1.51
CA ILE A 140 -16.03 20.96 1.99
C ILE A 140 -15.51 22.38 2.23
N VAL A 141 -15.14 22.67 3.46
CA VAL A 141 -14.61 23.97 3.90
C VAL A 141 -13.38 23.77 4.78
N GLU A 142 -12.39 24.63 4.60
CA GLU A 142 -11.25 24.72 5.51
C GLU A 142 -11.61 25.67 6.66
N SER A 143 -11.50 25.16 7.89
CA SER A 143 -11.93 25.86 9.10
C SER A 143 -10.78 25.94 10.11
N GLY A 144 -9.73 26.70 9.79
CA GLY A 144 -8.53 26.86 10.61
C GLY A 144 -7.28 26.32 9.93
N GLU A 145 -6.14 26.30 10.64
CA GLU A 145 -4.92 25.69 10.13
C GLU A 145 -5.11 24.18 9.99
N GLN A 146 -5.20 23.69 8.74
CA GLN A 146 -5.28 22.27 8.37
C GLN A 146 -6.52 21.52 8.87
N GLN A 147 -7.53 22.22 9.38
CA GLN A 147 -8.77 21.58 9.78
C GLN A 147 -9.77 21.63 8.64
N ILE A 148 -10.29 20.45 8.27
CA ILE A 148 -11.19 20.32 7.13
C ILE A 148 -12.54 19.81 7.62
N SER A 149 -13.58 20.53 7.23
CA SER A 149 -14.96 20.26 7.59
C SER A 149 -15.73 19.94 6.32
N PHE A 150 -16.54 18.88 6.33
CA PHE A 150 -17.38 18.54 5.18
C PHE A 150 -18.60 17.74 5.64
N LYS A 151 -19.59 17.61 4.77
CA LYS A 151 -20.70 16.68 4.95
C LYS A 151 -20.44 15.39 4.20
N LEU A 152 -20.53 14.27 4.89
CA LEU A 152 -20.56 12.93 4.30
C LEU A 152 -21.97 12.34 4.48
N ASN A 153 -22.69 12.10 3.39
CA ASN A 153 -24.05 11.54 3.47
C ASN A 153 -24.96 12.30 4.45
N LYS A 154 -24.83 13.65 4.51
CA LYS A 154 -25.50 14.58 5.45
C LYS A 154 -24.97 14.60 6.89
N ILE A 155 -24.03 13.73 7.24
CA ILE A 155 -23.34 13.77 8.54
C ILE A 155 -22.21 14.80 8.45
N HIS A 156 -22.13 15.70 9.41
CA HIS A 156 -21.01 16.62 9.47
C HIS A 156 -19.77 15.88 10.00
N CYS A 157 -18.73 15.86 9.17
CA CYS A 157 -17.42 15.32 9.50
C CYS A 157 -16.44 16.47 9.68
N ARG A 158 -15.51 16.27 10.61
CA ARG A 158 -14.37 17.15 10.85
C ARG A 158 -13.12 16.29 10.84
N LEU A 159 -12.16 16.66 10.03
CA LEU A 159 -10.87 16.01 9.90
C LEU A 159 -9.76 16.97 10.31
N ILE A 160 -8.86 16.44 11.12
CA ILE A 160 -7.60 17.08 11.50
C ILE A 160 -6.53 16.09 11.03
N PRO A 161 -5.95 16.29 9.84
CA PRO A 161 -4.99 15.36 9.26
C PRO A 161 -3.81 15.16 10.20
N ASN A 162 -3.62 13.93 10.68
CA ASN A 162 -2.45 13.54 11.46
C ASN A 162 -1.40 12.97 10.50
N GLY A 163 -0.83 13.83 9.65
CA GLY A 163 0.14 13.41 8.63
C GLY A 163 -0.03 14.19 7.34
N ALA A 164 0.41 13.62 6.22
CA ALA A 164 0.20 14.23 4.91
C ALA A 164 -1.26 14.08 4.48
N PRO A 165 -2.02 15.18 4.41
CA PRO A 165 -3.45 15.16 4.10
C PRO A 165 -3.76 14.68 2.68
N ASP A 166 -2.78 14.67 1.78
CA ASP A 166 -2.86 14.13 0.43
C ASP A 166 -2.56 12.62 0.35
N ASP A 167 -2.32 11.94 1.48
CA ASP A 167 -2.25 10.48 1.53
C ASP A 167 -3.65 9.83 1.46
N PRO A 168 -3.97 9.08 0.39
CA PRO A 168 -5.23 8.34 0.30
C PRO A 168 -5.45 7.38 1.47
N LEU A 169 -4.39 6.78 2.02
CA LEU A 169 -4.48 5.79 3.09
C LEU A 169 -4.88 6.45 4.41
N ILE A 170 -4.21 7.54 4.79
CA ILE A 170 -4.51 8.29 6.03
C ILE A 170 -5.96 8.79 5.97
N LEU A 171 -6.35 9.39 4.84
CA LEU A 171 -7.71 9.89 4.69
C LEU A 171 -8.74 8.75 4.72
N ALA A 172 -8.43 7.59 4.13
CA ALA A 172 -9.28 6.41 4.19
C ALA A 172 -9.52 5.93 5.63
N CYS A 173 -8.48 5.93 6.49
CA CYS A 173 -8.63 5.61 7.92
C CYS A 173 -9.69 6.48 8.56
N ASP A 174 -9.57 7.78 8.29
CA ASP A 174 -10.36 8.79 8.96
C ASP A 174 -11.82 8.77 8.47
N VAL A 175 -12.07 8.44 7.22
CA VAL A 175 -13.45 8.41 6.70
C VAL A 175 -14.18 7.09 6.97
N ASN A 176 -13.47 5.98 7.18
CA ASN A 176 -14.05 4.67 7.46
C ASN A 176 -15.07 4.64 8.63
N PRO A 177 -14.82 5.31 9.78
CA PRO A 177 -15.82 5.46 10.85
C PRO A 177 -17.16 5.99 10.36
N ALA A 178 -17.14 6.97 9.45
CA ALA A 178 -18.35 7.59 8.94
C ALA A 178 -19.05 6.75 7.84
N LEU A 179 -18.37 5.72 7.32
CA LEU A 179 -18.92 4.75 6.38
C LEU A 179 -19.49 3.50 7.05
N LEU A 180 -19.31 3.32 8.35
CA LEU A 180 -19.63 2.10 9.08
C LEU A 180 -21.08 1.62 8.85
N GLU A 181 -22.04 2.54 8.92
CA GLU A 181 -23.47 2.26 8.73
C GLU A 181 -23.83 1.88 7.28
N THR A 182 -22.93 2.13 6.33
CA THR A 182 -23.14 1.71 4.93
C THR A 182 -22.82 0.24 4.70
N GLY A 183 -22.09 -0.40 5.63
CA GLY A 183 -21.56 -1.75 5.48
C GLY A 183 -20.32 -1.84 4.58
N TYR A 184 -19.73 -0.70 4.21
CA TYR A 184 -18.52 -0.60 3.40
C TYR A 184 -17.40 0.10 4.17
N GLN A 185 -16.16 -0.25 3.86
CA GLN A 185 -14.97 0.43 4.31
C GLN A 185 -13.91 0.44 3.20
N PHE A 186 -13.05 1.45 3.24
CA PHE A 186 -11.84 1.47 2.43
C PHE A 186 -10.82 0.51 3.05
N GLU A 187 -10.26 -0.35 2.22
CA GLU A 187 -9.36 -1.44 2.55
C GLU A 187 -8.04 -1.25 1.80
N GLN A 188 -6.94 -1.55 2.48
CA GLN A 188 -5.61 -1.56 1.88
C GLN A 188 -5.29 -2.96 1.37
N LEU A 189 -5.15 -3.08 0.05
CA LEU A 189 -4.64 -4.29 -0.60
C LEU A 189 -3.18 -4.08 -0.96
N ARG A 190 -2.31 -4.96 -0.47
CA ARG A 190 -0.89 -4.94 -0.81
C ARG A 190 -0.62 -5.98 -1.88
N ILE A 191 -0.16 -5.51 -3.02
CA ILE A 191 0.22 -6.37 -4.15
C ILE A 191 1.63 -5.97 -4.56
N HIS A 192 2.59 -6.86 -4.31
CA HIS A 192 4.01 -6.62 -4.61
C HIS A 192 4.54 -5.30 -4.04
N HIS A 193 4.72 -4.28 -4.90
CA HIS A 193 5.24 -2.95 -4.55
C HIS A 193 4.16 -1.87 -4.63
N HIS A 194 2.92 -2.27 -4.89
CA HIS A 194 1.78 -1.39 -4.99
C HIS A 194 0.90 -1.52 -3.77
N ILE A 195 0.46 -0.36 -3.28
CA ILE A 195 -0.59 -0.28 -2.29
C ILE A 195 -1.83 0.24 -3.00
N LEU A 196 -2.85 -0.60 -3.02
CA LEU A 196 -4.14 -0.28 -3.60
C LEU A 196 -5.13 0.02 -2.47
N LEU A 197 -5.88 1.11 -2.63
CA LEU A 197 -7.00 1.43 -1.77
C LEU A 197 -8.29 1.06 -2.49
N MET A 198 -9.11 0.22 -1.86
CA MET A 198 -10.35 -0.30 -2.43
C MET A 198 -11.52 -0.06 -1.48
N LEU A 199 -12.71 0.31 -1.97
CA LEU A 199 -13.92 0.28 -1.15
C LEU A 199 -14.61 -1.09 -1.26
N LEU A 200 -14.72 -1.80 -0.14
CA LEU A 200 -15.29 -3.14 -0.07
C LEU A 200 -16.31 -3.25 1.08
N SER A 201 -17.33 -4.06 0.85
CA SER A 201 -18.12 -4.65 1.94
C SER A 201 -17.37 -5.85 2.55
N GLU A 202 -17.77 -6.26 3.75
CA GLU A 202 -17.15 -7.42 4.42
C GLU A 202 -17.30 -8.70 3.57
N ASP A 203 -18.47 -8.93 2.97
CA ASP A 203 -18.70 -10.10 2.12
C ASP A 203 -17.82 -10.09 0.85
N GLU A 204 -17.65 -8.93 0.21
CA GLU A 204 -16.75 -8.78 -0.95
C GLU A 204 -15.31 -9.06 -0.55
N LYS A 205 -14.86 -8.53 0.59
CA LYS A 205 -13.51 -8.75 1.13
C LYS A 205 -13.27 -10.23 1.39
N GLN A 206 -14.16 -10.90 2.13
CA GLN A 206 -14.03 -12.33 2.44
C GLN A 206 -14.00 -13.18 1.18
N LYS A 207 -14.82 -12.85 0.18
CA LYS A 207 -14.81 -13.54 -1.11
C LYS A 207 -13.47 -13.39 -1.83
N LEU A 208 -12.91 -12.18 -1.90
CA LEU A 208 -11.61 -11.94 -2.55
C LEU A 208 -10.48 -12.68 -1.81
N MET A 209 -10.52 -12.72 -0.48
CA MET A 209 -9.56 -13.48 0.32
C MET A 209 -9.65 -15.00 0.03
N GLN A 210 -10.87 -15.55 -0.09
CA GLN A 210 -11.08 -16.99 -0.32
C GLN A 210 -10.79 -17.40 -1.76
N ASP A 211 -11.32 -16.66 -2.73
CA ASP A 211 -11.26 -17.02 -4.15
C ASP A 211 -9.87 -16.72 -4.75
N ARG A 212 -9.18 -15.69 -4.26
CA ARG A 212 -7.93 -15.18 -4.84
C ARG A 212 -6.75 -15.14 -3.88
N GLY A 213 -6.94 -15.49 -2.61
CA GLY A 213 -5.86 -15.42 -1.62
C GLY A 213 -5.35 -13.99 -1.39
N TRP A 214 -6.16 -12.97 -1.66
CA TRP A 214 -5.77 -11.58 -1.42
C TRP A 214 -5.64 -11.30 0.08
N GLU A 215 -4.65 -10.50 0.44
CA GLU A 215 -4.40 -10.09 1.83
C GLU A 215 -4.65 -8.61 2.00
N PHE A 216 -5.64 -8.29 2.84
CA PHE A 216 -5.95 -6.92 3.20
C PHE A 216 -5.35 -6.61 4.56
N SER A 217 -4.55 -5.56 4.64
CA SER A 217 -4.01 -5.13 5.92
C SER A 217 -5.09 -4.33 6.67
N PRO A 218 -5.46 -4.74 7.89
CA PRO A 218 -6.28 -3.89 8.77
C PRO A 218 -5.48 -2.68 9.26
N ASP A 219 -4.19 -2.65 8.96
CA ASP A 219 -3.19 -2.00 9.78
C ASP A 219 -2.73 -0.67 9.19
N TYR A 220 -3.26 0.38 9.78
CA TYR A 220 -2.79 1.74 9.61
C TYR A 220 -1.73 2.11 10.69
N SER A 221 -1.25 1.14 11.46
CA SER A 221 -0.25 1.35 12.53
C SER A 221 1.12 1.82 12.04
N MET A 222 1.41 1.72 10.74
CA MET A 222 2.64 2.31 10.16
C MET A 222 2.73 3.83 10.32
N PHE A 223 1.62 4.49 10.69
CA PHE A 223 1.59 5.93 10.94
C PHE A 223 1.58 6.31 12.43
N ASP A 224 1.85 5.39 13.36
CA ASP A 224 2.20 5.79 14.73
C ASP A 224 3.55 6.53 14.68
N PRO A 225 3.62 7.84 14.99
CA PRO A 225 4.87 8.59 14.98
C PRO A 225 5.93 8.01 15.93
N ASN A 226 5.52 7.20 16.92
CA ASN A 226 6.41 6.56 17.89
C ASN A 226 7.04 5.25 17.39
N TRP A 227 6.62 4.70 16.24
CA TRP A 227 7.17 3.44 15.72
C TRP A 227 8.63 3.53 15.25
N TRP A 228 9.15 4.74 15.02
CA TRP A 228 10.57 4.97 14.69
C TRP A 228 11.50 4.83 15.92
N GLY A 229 10.95 4.63 17.13
CA GLY A 229 11.73 4.56 18.36
C GLY A 229 11.08 3.71 19.46
N ALA A 230 11.36 2.40 19.41
CA ALA A 230 11.26 1.41 20.50
C ALA A 230 9.89 0.76 20.83
N ALA A 231 10.03 -0.55 21.04
CA ALA A 231 9.18 -1.49 21.80
C ALA A 231 7.95 -2.11 21.12
N ILE A 232 8.11 -3.41 20.81
CA ILE A 232 7.13 -4.51 20.79
C ILE A 232 5.68 -4.08 21.15
N MET A 233 4.78 -4.11 20.16
CA MET A 233 3.34 -4.12 20.43
C MET A 233 2.79 -5.55 20.58
N PRO A 234 1.81 -5.78 21.48
CA PRO A 234 1.24 -7.10 21.76
C PRO A 234 0.10 -7.50 20.79
N PRO A 235 -0.25 -8.79 20.68
CA PRO A 235 -0.99 -9.40 19.57
C PRO A 235 -2.53 -9.29 19.65
N TRP A 236 -3.09 -8.13 19.98
CA TRP A 236 -4.55 -7.99 20.06
C TRP A 236 -5.03 -6.70 19.37
N LEU A 237 -5.39 -6.83 18.09
CA LEU A 237 -6.28 -5.91 17.37
C LEU A 237 -7.73 -6.43 17.48
N PRO A 238 -8.72 -5.51 17.48
CA PRO A 238 -10.11 -5.91 17.63
C PRO A 238 -10.63 -6.61 16.38
N SER A 239 -11.05 -7.86 16.56
CA SER A 239 -11.61 -8.70 15.50
C SER A 239 -13.06 -8.33 15.16
N THR A 240 -13.69 -7.46 15.95
CA THR A 240 -15.13 -7.18 15.85
C THR A 240 -15.45 -5.70 15.63
N LEU A 241 -16.57 -5.45 14.96
CA LEU A 241 -17.16 -4.12 14.72
C LEU A 241 -17.34 -3.30 16.02
N GLU A 242 -17.63 -3.98 17.12
CA GLU A 242 -18.01 -3.39 18.41
C GLU A 242 -16.78 -2.86 19.17
N GLU A 243 -15.68 -3.59 19.12
CA GLU A 243 -14.41 -3.13 19.70
C GLU A 243 -13.79 -1.96 18.89
N ARG A 244 -14.04 -1.90 17.57
CA ARG A 244 -13.65 -0.75 16.72
C ARG A 244 -14.43 0.52 17.09
N LYS A 245 -15.74 0.41 17.35
CA LYS A 245 -16.59 1.52 17.81
C LYS A 245 -16.06 2.14 19.12
N ASN A 246 -15.49 1.33 20.02
CA ASN A 246 -15.01 1.80 21.33
C ASN A 246 -13.67 2.57 21.29
N ARG A 247 -12.82 2.39 20.27
CA ARG A 247 -11.56 3.15 20.12
C ARG A 247 -11.69 4.45 19.31
N GLN A 248 -12.76 4.64 18.53
CA GLN A 248 -12.95 5.76 17.60
C GLN A 248 -13.16 7.15 18.24
N LEU A 249 -13.25 7.25 19.56
CA LEU A 249 -13.60 8.49 20.28
C LEU A 249 -12.48 9.56 20.34
N HIS A 250 -11.31 9.38 19.72
CA HIS A 250 -10.15 10.24 19.96
C HIS A 250 -9.57 11.01 18.76
N SER A 251 -10.00 10.78 17.51
CA SER A 251 -9.50 11.54 16.34
C SER A 251 -10.59 12.24 15.51
N ILE A 252 -11.85 11.80 15.61
CA ILE A 252 -12.97 12.37 14.83
C ILE A 252 -14.16 12.60 15.74
N GLU A 253 -14.53 13.88 15.93
CA GLU A 253 -15.81 14.20 16.54
C GLU A 253 -16.92 14.03 15.50
N LEU A 254 -17.51 12.83 15.44
CA LEU A 254 -18.77 12.62 14.76
C LEU A 254 -19.90 13.13 15.66
N ARG A 255 -20.42 14.33 15.40
CA ARG A 255 -21.60 14.84 16.09
C ARG A 255 -22.82 14.68 15.17
N PRO A 256 -23.81 13.85 15.52
CA PRO A 256 -25.13 13.93 14.91
C PRO A 256 -25.70 15.32 15.18
N ILE A 257 -26.30 15.95 14.18
CA ILE A 257 -27.01 17.22 14.37
C ILE A 257 -28.38 16.90 14.97
N GLU A 258 -28.69 17.49 16.12
CA GLU A 258 -30.06 17.64 16.64
C GLU A 258 -30.87 18.68 15.84
#